data_AF-A0A961F9R9-F1
#
_entry.id   AF-A0A961F9R9-F1
#
_cell.length_a   1.000
_cell.length_b   1.000
_cell.length_c   1.000
_cell.angle_alpha   90.00
_cell.angle_beta   90.00
_cell.angle_gamma   90.00
#
_symmetry.space_group_name_H-M   'P 1'
#
loop_
_entity.id
_entity.type
_entity.pdbx_description
1 polymer ?
#
loop_
_entity_poly.entity_id
_entity_poly.type
_entity_poly.pdbx_seq_one_letter_code
_entity_poly.pdbx_strand_id
1 'polypeptide(L)'
;NNRQHAVIRRWIAPQDGMYGITSKLIHEPTAGDGIRAFIGHSSRGLLRSCQIHHSSEQLDLNPIALAKGESLDFVVDIRDGLNSDQFLWSPKITSTAPAPLGGSGESLSWSASTDFRLTGSDSLTPWQQLTQTLLLANEFVFID
;
A
#
# COMPACT_ATOMS: atom_id res chain seq x y z
N ASN A 1 -11.03 -12.78 -4.28
CA ASN A 1 -11.15 -11.30 -4.38
C ASN A 1 -12.46 -11.02 -5.10
N ASN A 2 -13.28 -10.06 -4.70
CA ASN A 2 -14.50 -9.68 -5.44
C ASN A 2 -14.52 -8.15 -5.60
N ARG A 3 -15.33 -7.58 -6.51
CA ARG A 3 -15.41 -6.12 -6.78
C ARG A 3 -15.74 -5.25 -5.54
N GLN A 4 -16.11 -5.87 -4.42
CA GLN A 4 -16.38 -5.22 -3.14
C GLN A 4 -15.24 -5.37 -2.11
N HIS A 5 -14.17 -6.09 -2.45
CA HIS A 5 -13.07 -6.39 -1.53
C HIS A 5 -11.72 -6.01 -2.12
N ALA A 6 -11.50 -4.73 -2.44
CA ALA A 6 -10.13 -4.24 -2.62
C ALA A 6 -9.28 -4.68 -1.42
N VAL A 7 -8.14 -5.33 -1.66
CA VAL A 7 -7.27 -5.75 -0.57
C VAL A 7 -6.52 -4.51 -0.11
N ILE A 8 -6.92 -3.99 1.04
CA ILE A 8 -6.28 -2.85 1.70
C ILE A 8 -5.48 -3.39 2.87
N ARG A 9 -4.18 -3.11 2.89
CA ARG A 9 -3.34 -3.30 4.08
C ARG A 9 -2.83 -1.95 4.54
N ARG A 10 -3.13 -1.61 5.79
CA ARG A 10 -2.68 -0.37 6.43
C ARG A 10 -1.50 -0.66 7.34
N TRP A 11 -0.49 0.20 7.26
CA TRP A 11 0.57 0.30 8.25
C TRP A 11 0.54 1.69 8.89
N ILE A 12 0.76 1.76 10.20
CA ILE A 12 0.75 3.01 10.97
C ILE A 12 2.15 3.20 11.57
N ALA A 13 2.72 4.39 11.37
CA ALA A 13 4.03 4.72 11.93
C ALA A 13 3.98 4.72 13.47
N PRO A 14 4.80 3.89 14.14
CA PRO A 14 4.78 3.81 15.60
C PRO A 14 5.45 5.02 16.26
N GLN A 15 6.31 5.73 15.52
CA GLN A 15 7.06 6.91 15.96
C GLN A 15 7.41 7.80 14.76
N ASP A 16 7.88 9.02 15.04
CA ASP A 16 8.41 9.92 14.02
C ASP A 16 9.70 9.32 13.43
N GLY A 17 9.86 9.36 12.11
CA GLY A 17 11.06 8.81 11.48
C GLY A 17 11.06 8.83 9.96
N MET A 18 12.17 8.35 9.39
CA MET A 18 12.33 8.12 7.96
C MET A 18 12.10 6.64 7.65
N TYR A 19 11.15 6.37 6.77
CA TYR A 19 10.73 5.02 6.44
C TYR A 19 10.94 4.74 4.96
N GLY A 20 11.81 3.78 4.66
CA GLY A 20 11.98 3.23 3.31
C GLY A 20 10.95 2.15 3.04
N ILE A 21 10.47 2.06 1.79
CA ILE A 21 9.50 1.03 1.39
C ILE A 21 10.11 0.24 0.24
N THR A 22 10.24 -1.07 0.44
CA THR A 22 10.60 -2.02 -0.60
C THR A 22 9.41 -2.91 -0.90
N SER A 23 8.98 -2.96 -2.15
CA SER A 23 7.67 -3.47 -2.52
C SER A 23 7.74 -4.08 -3.91
N LYS A 24 7.53 -5.40 -4.00
CA LYS A 24 7.43 -6.11 -5.28
C LYS A 24 6.03 -6.67 -5.43
N LEU A 25 5.34 -6.25 -6.48
CA LEU A 25 4.03 -6.75 -6.86
C LEU A 25 4.19 -7.73 -8.02
N ILE A 26 3.51 -8.87 -7.94
CA ILE A 26 3.52 -9.90 -8.99
C ILE A 26 2.08 -10.28 -9.30
N HIS A 27 1.73 -10.26 -10.58
CA HIS A 27 0.49 -10.80 -11.12
C HIS A 27 0.82 -11.92 -12.10
N GLU A 28 0.65 -13.16 -11.67
CA GLU A 28 1.02 -14.36 -12.45
C GLU A 28 0.00 -14.74 -13.52
N PRO A 29 -1.32 -14.56 -13.34
CA PRO A 29 -2.29 -14.99 -14.35
C PRO A 29 -2.16 -14.24 -15.68
N THR A 30 -2.27 -14.99 -16.78
CA THR A 30 -2.34 -14.50 -18.17
C THR A 30 -3.75 -14.14 -18.61
N ALA A 31 -4.76 -14.68 -17.92
CA ALA A 31 -6.17 -14.42 -18.16
C ALA A 31 -6.64 -13.21 -17.33
N GLY A 32 -7.57 -12.44 -17.89
CA GLY A 32 -8.13 -11.24 -17.26
C GLY A 32 -7.53 -9.94 -17.81
N ASP A 33 -7.76 -8.84 -17.09
CA ASP A 33 -7.36 -7.47 -17.49
C ASP A 33 -6.22 -6.91 -16.63
N GLY A 34 -5.71 -7.74 -15.70
CA GLY A 34 -4.68 -7.39 -14.73
C GLY A 34 -5.22 -6.66 -13.50
N ILE A 35 -4.29 -6.18 -12.69
CA ILE A 35 -4.57 -5.51 -11.42
C ILE A 35 -3.98 -4.10 -11.40
N ARG A 36 -4.59 -3.25 -10.57
CA ARG A 36 -4.03 -1.95 -10.19
C ARG A 36 -3.58 -1.99 -8.75
N ALA A 37 -2.46 -1.35 -8.46
CA ALA A 37 -1.99 -1.21 -7.09
C ALA A 37 -1.69 0.25 -6.76
N PHE A 38 -1.91 0.61 -5.51
CA PHE A 38 -1.75 1.96 -4.99
C PHE A 38 -1.03 1.91 -3.65
N ILE A 39 -0.08 2.82 -3.45
CA ILE A 39 0.52 3.12 -2.16
C ILE A 39 0.10 4.53 -1.79
N GLY A 40 -0.81 4.66 -0.83
CA GLY A 40 -1.36 5.91 -0.34
C GLY A 40 -0.78 6.32 1.01
N HIS A 41 -0.83 7.61 1.27
CA HIS A 41 -0.45 8.24 2.54
C HIS A 41 -1.65 9.00 3.10
N SER A 42 -1.89 8.85 4.40
CA SER A 42 -3.02 9.49 5.11
C SER A 42 -3.21 10.99 4.82
N SER A 43 -2.16 11.81 4.92
CA SER A 43 -2.21 13.26 4.66
C SER A 43 -1.74 13.72 3.27
N ARG A 44 -0.87 12.96 2.58
CA ARG A 44 -0.26 13.36 1.30
C ARG A 44 -0.96 12.75 0.07
N GLY A 45 -1.90 11.84 0.26
CA GLY A 45 -2.58 11.15 -0.84
C GLY A 45 -1.72 10.09 -1.50
N LEU A 46 -1.86 9.93 -2.82
CA LEU A 46 -1.22 8.85 -3.58
C LEU A 46 0.30 9.07 -3.72
N LEU A 47 1.11 8.11 -3.29
CA LEU A 47 2.57 8.13 -3.41
C LEU A 47 3.06 7.34 -4.64
N ARG A 48 2.45 6.18 -4.91
CA ARG A 48 2.77 5.32 -6.05
C ARG A 48 1.51 4.64 -6.55
N SER A 49 1.42 4.44 -7.86
CA SER A 49 0.45 3.53 -8.44
C SER A 49 1.06 2.79 -9.61
N CYS A 50 0.57 1.58 -9.87
CA CYS A 50 0.86 0.89 -11.11
C CYS A 50 -0.30 0.04 -11.58
N GLN A 51 -0.17 -0.44 -12.80
CA GLN A 51 -1.05 -1.42 -13.41
C GLN A 51 -0.18 -2.52 -14.00
N ILE A 52 -0.43 -3.75 -13.59
CA ILE A 52 0.31 -4.92 -14.08
C ILE A 52 -0.63 -5.99 -14.59
N HIS A 53 -0.20 -6.69 -15.64
CA HIS A 53 -0.91 -7.82 -16.23
C HIS A 53 0.13 -8.84 -16.68
N HIS A 54 0.01 -10.08 -16.20
CA HIS A 54 0.99 -11.15 -16.39
C HIS A 54 2.45 -10.68 -16.25
N SER A 55 2.74 -9.91 -15.21
CA SER A 55 4.04 -9.27 -15.02
C SER A 55 4.35 -9.02 -13.55
N SER A 56 5.54 -8.47 -13.29
CA SER A 56 5.93 -8.02 -11.96
C SER A 56 6.46 -6.60 -12.01
N GLU A 57 6.18 -5.82 -10.98
CA GLU A 57 6.65 -4.44 -10.88
C GLU A 57 7.19 -4.11 -9.49
N GLN A 58 8.22 -3.26 -9.48
CA GLN A 58 8.86 -2.75 -8.28
C GLN A 58 8.22 -1.41 -7.90
N LEU A 59 7.58 -1.36 -6.74
CA LEU A 59 6.88 -0.19 -6.19
C LEU A 59 7.65 0.41 -5.01
N ASP A 60 8.98 0.39 -5.10
CA ASP A 60 9.84 0.94 -4.06
C ASP A 60 9.62 2.46 -3.93
N LEU A 61 9.70 2.95 -2.70
CA LEU A 61 9.71 4.37 -2.38
C LEU A 61 11.00 4.71 -1.65
N ASN A 62 11.62 5.82 -2.07
CA ASN A 62 12.70 6.43 -1.30
C ASN A 62 12.23 6.72 0.13
N PRO A 63 13.13 6.73 1.13
CA PRO A 63 12.75 7.01 2.50
C PRO A 63 11.93 8.30 2.62
N ILE A 64 10.72 8.19 3.18
CA ILE A 64 9.82 9.31 3.42
C ILE A 64 9.71 9.58 4.92
N ALA A 65 9.58 10.86 5.28
CA ALA A 65 9.33 11.26 6.65
C ALA A 65 7.87 10.97 7.02
N LEU A 66 7.65 10.20 8.08
CA LEU A 66 6.33 9.94 8.66
C LEU A 66 6.34 10.30 10.14
N ALA A 67 5.29 10.98 10.60
CA ALA A 67 5.03 11.22 12.00
C ALA A 67 4.31 10.03 12.64
N LYS A 68 4.43 9.88 13.96
CA LYS A 68 3.70 8.90 14.75
C LYS A 68 2.20 9.00 14.47
N GLY A 69 1.59 7.88 14.11
CA GLY A 69 0.16 7.80 13.80
C GLY A 69 -0.20 8.09 12.34
N GLU A 70 0.73 8.59 11.51
CA GLU A 70 0.51 8.65 10.07
C GLU A 70 0.48 7.23 9.48
N SER A 71 -0.37 7.02 8.47
CA SER A 71 -0.54 5.72 7.84
C SER A 71 -0.12 5.68 6.38
N LEU A 72 0.37 4.50 5.99
CA LEU A 72 0.53 4.06 4.61
C LEU A 72 -0.49 2.98 4.30
N ASP A 73 -1.19 3.15 3.18
CA ASP A 73 -2.22 2.24 2.68
C ASP A 73 -1.76 1.57 1.40
N PHE A 74 -1.68 0.24 1.42
CA PHE A 74 -1.34 -0.59 0.26
C PHE A 74 -2.61 -1.23 -0.26
N VAL A 75 -3.06 -0.78 -1.43
CA VAL A 75 -4.35 -1.15 -2.02
C VAL A 75 -4.13 -1.89 -3.32
N VAL A 76 -4.76 -3.04 -3.49
CA VAL A 76 -4.90 -3.71 -4.80
C VAL A 76 -6.36 -3.70 -5.21
N ASP A 77 -6.60 -3.22 -6.42
CA ASP A 77 -7.89 -3.18 -7.08
C ASP A 77 -7.89 -4.08 -8.32
N ILE A 78 -9.02 -4.72 -8.57
CA ILE A 78 -9.26 -5.61 -9.71
C ILE A 78 -10.13 -4.87 -10.74
N ARG A 79 -9.91 -5.13 -12.03
CA ARG A 79 -10.63 -4.43 -13.12
C ARG A 79 -11.95 -5.12 -13.46
N ASP A 80 -12.34 -5.11 -14.74
CA ASP A 80 -13.64 -5.54 -15.19
C ASP A 80 -13.86 -7.07 -15.08
N GLY A 81 -12.84 -7.88 -15.36
CA GLY A 81 -12.92 -9.35 -15.26
C GLY A 81 -12.66 -9.92 -13.86
N LEU A 82 -13.59 -10.76 -13.35
CA LEU A 82 -13.51 -11.47 -12.05
C LEU A 82 -12.66 -12.77 -12.09
N ASN A 83 -11.96 -13.05 -13.18
CA ASN A 83 -11.31 -14.35 -13.38
C ASN A 83 -9.80 -14.24 -13.19
N SER A 84 -9.33 -14.90 -12.12
CA SER A 84 -7.93 -15.13 -11.78
C SER A 84 -7.18 -13.89 -11.26
N ASP A 85 -7.71 -13.19 -10.26
CA ASP A 85 -7.02 -12.06 -9.59
C ASP A 85 -5.98 -12.52 -8.55
N GLN A 86 -5.18 -13.53 -8.88
CA GLN A 86 -4.10 -13.99 -8.02
C GLN A 86 -2.93 -13.02 -8.11
N PHE A 87 -2.55 -12.45 -6.97
CA PHE A 87 -1.39 -11.57 -6.88
C PHE A 87 -0.55 -11.92 -5.65
N LEU A 88 0.75 -11.65 -5.75
CA LEU A 88 1.67 -11.72 -4.63
C LEU A 88 2.17 -10.31 -4.33
N TRP A 89 1.83 -9.81 -3.14
CA TRP A 89 2.31 -8.52 -2.67
C TRP A 89 2.64 -8.55 -1.18
N SER A 90 3.91 -8.31 -0.86
CA SER A 90 4.42 -8.22 0.51
C SER A 90 5.33 -7.01 0.67
N PRO A 91 4.77 -5.79 0.79
CA PRO A 91 5.54 -4.60 1.11
C PRO A 91 6.36 -4.78 2.40
N LYS A 92 7.59 -4.30 2.39
CA LYS A 92 8.48 -4.21 3.54
C LYS A 92 8.76 -2.75 3.82
N ILE A 93 8.62 -2.35 5.09
CA ILE A 93 8.91 -1.00 5.56
C ILE A 93 10.11 -1.10 6.49
N THR A 94 11.11 -0.25 6.28
CA THR A 94 12.29 -0.15 7.14
C THR A 94 12.40 1.24 7.73
N SER A 95 12.54 1.33 9.05
CA SER A 95 12.87 2.57 9.74
C SER A 95 14.36 2.76 9.75
N THR A 96 14.82 3.94 9.34
CA THR A 96 16.21 4.35 9.58
C THR A 96 16.21 5.24 10.82
N ALA A 97 16.51 4.68 11.99
CA ALA A 97 16.76 5.50 13.17
C ALA A 97 18.12 6.20 12.99
N PRO A 98 18.23 7.51 13.24
CA PRO A 98 19.55 8.12 13.37
C PRO A 98 20.25 7.44 14.55
N ALA A 99 21.38 6.79 14.26
CA ALA A 99 22.24 6.22 15.28
C ALA A 99 22.64 7.32 16.27
N PRO A 100 22.42 7.16 17.59
CA PRO A 100 23.08 8.02 18.57
C PRO A 100 24.59 7.94 18.35
N LEU A 101 25.30 9.05 18.51
CA LEU A 101 26.77 9.13 18.38
C LEU A 101 27.45 7.94 19.06
N GLY A 102 27.95 6.98 18.27
CA GLY A 102 28.67 5.79 18.73
C GLY A 102 27.87 4.50 18.92
N GLY A 103 26.57 4.46 18.62
CA GLY A 103 25.75 3.24 18.69
C GLY A 103 25.35 2.68 17.32
N SER A 104 25.08 1.38 17.23
CA SER A 104 24.39 0.80 16.07
C SER A 104 22.93 1.25 16.10
N GLY A 105 22.53 2.12 15.17
CA GLY A 105 21.12 2.52 15.03
C GLY A 105 20.26 1.28 14.78
N GLU A 106 19.30 1.01 15.68
CA GLU A 106 18.40 -0.12 15.54
C GLU A 106 17.46 0.14 14.36
N SER A 107 17.64 -0.64 13.29
CA SER A 107 16.79 -0.55 12.11
C SER A 107 15.59 -1.47 12.31
N LEU A 108 14.42 -0.88 12.52
CA LEU A 108 13.16 -1.64 12.63
C LEU A 108 12.64 -1.98 11.23
N SER A 109 12.11 -3.18 11.06
CA SER A 109 11.56 -3.66 9.78
C SER A 109 10.20 -4.30 10.00
N TRP A 110 9.23 -3.97 9.15
CA TRP A 110 7.88 -4.51 9.15
C TRP A 110 7.56 -5.13 7.79
N SER A 111 6.99 -6.33 7.77
CA SER A 111 6.56 -7.00 6.55
C SER A 111 5.05 -7.17 6.51
N ALA A 112 4.43 -6.85 5.38
CA ALA A 112 2.99 -6.99 5.20
C ALA A 112 2.48 -8.42 5.32
N SER A 113 3.36 -9.42 5.17
CA SER A 113 3.03 -10.84 5.32
C SER A 113 2.77 -11.25 6.77
N THR A 114 3.33 -10.53 7.74
CA THR A 114 3.40 -10.93 9.15
C THR A 114 2.86 -9.86 10.08
N ASP A 115 3.15 -8.60 9.79
CA ASP A 115 3.09 -7.50 10.76
C ASP A 115 1.95 -6.52 10.49
N PHE A 116 1.36 -6.54 9.29
CA PHE A 116 0.21 -5.67 8.96
C PHE A 116 -1.09 -6.35 9.41
N ARG A 117 -1.14 -6.79 10.67
CA ARG A 117 -2.34 -7.35 11.26
C ARG A 117 -3.25 -6.22 11.72
N LEU A 118 -4.55 -6.41 11.46
CA LEU A 118 -5.63 -5.59 11.99
C LEU A 118 -5.65 -5.72 13.51
N THR A 119 -5.01 -4.81 14.23
CA THR A 119 -5.39 -4.55 15.62
C THR A 119 -6.76 -3.87 15.57
N GLY A 120 -7.82 -4.68 15.72
CA GLY A 120 -9.19 -4.20 15.83
C GLY A 120 -9.94 -4.15 14.50
N SER A 121 -11.01 -4.91 14.42
CA SER A 121 -12.11 -4.70 13.49
C SER A 121 -12.83 -3.38 13.83
N ASP A 122 -12.18 -2.25 13.63
CA ASP A 122 -12.91 -0.99 13.51
C ASP A 122 -13.34 -0.90 12.05
N SER A 123 -14.64 -1.06 11.83
CA SER A 123 -15.29 -0.71 10.58
C SER A 123 -14.70 0.58 10.04
N LEU A 124 -14.29 0.58 8.76
CA LEU A 124 -13.75 1.76 8.08
C LEU A 124 -14.56 2.99 8.48
N THR A 125 -13.91 4.01 9.03
CA THR A 125 -14.63 5.22 9.41
C THR A 125 -15.29 5.84 8.18
N PRO A 126 -16.40 6.57 8.30
CA PRO A 126 -17.07 7.18 7.14
C PRO A 126 -16.13 8.02 6.27
N TRP A 127 -15.10 8.62 6.85
CA TRP A 127 -14.04 9.33 6.14
C TRP A 127 -13.12 8.41 5.32
N GLN A 128 -12.78 7.22 5.83
CA GLN A 128 -12.00 6.23 5.10
C GLN A 128 -12.81 5.62 3.96
N GLN A 129 -14.12 5.40 4.18
CA GLN A 129 -15.04 4.99 3.12
C GLN A 129 -15.18 6.09 2.06
N LEU A 130 -15.24 7.37 2.45
CA LEU A 130 -15.26 8.49 1.51
C LEU A 130 -13.96 8.59 0.72
N THR A 131 -12.79 8.44 1.33
CA THR A 131 -11.51 8.40 0.60
C THR A 131 -11.48 7.22 -0.36
N GLN A 132 -12.01 6.06 0.03
CA GLN A 132 -12.15 4.90 -0.86
C GLN A 132 -13.08 5.22 -2.04
N THR A 133 -14.24 5.85 -1.79
CA THR A 133 -15.17 6.27 -2.85
C THR A 133 -14.56 7.33 -3.75
N LEU A 134 -13.82 8.31 -3.23
CA LEU A 134 -13.16 9.36 -4.00
C LEU A 134 -12.01 8.82 -4.85
N LEU A 135 -11.24 7.87 -4.31
CA LEU A 135 -10.15 7.22 -5.05
C LEU A 135 -10.70 6.38 -6.21
N LEU A 136 -11.82 5.69 -6.00
CA LEU A 136 -12.53 4.92 -7.04
C LEU A 136 -13.29 5.82 -8.03
N ALA A 137 -13.80 6.98 -7.59
CA ALA A 137 -14.55 7.91 -8.44
C ALA A 137 -13.67 8.78 -9.35
N ASN A 138 -12.36 8.86 -9.09
CA ASN A 138 -11.43 9.63 -9.92
C ASN A 138 -11.08 8.96 -11.27
N GLU A 139 -11.71 7.83 -11.61
CA GLU A 139 -11.58 7.20 -12.94
C GLU A 139 -12.47 7.86 -14.02
N PHE A 140 -13.21 8.95 -13.71
CA PHE A 140 -14.13 9.60 -14.66
C PHE A 140 -13.83 11.06 -15.04
N VAL A 141 -12.62 11.58 -14.82
CA VAL A 141 -12.24 12.90 -15.36
C VAL A 141 -10.86 12.85 -16.02
N PHE A 142 -10.82 12.23 -17.21
CA PHE A 142 -10.02 12.77 -18.31
C PHE A 142 -10.86 12.62 -19.59
N ILE A 143 -11.59 13.68 -19.91
CA ILE A 143 -12.11 13.95 -21.25
C ILE A 143 -11.04 14.78 -21.95
N ASP A 144 -10.45 14.24 -23.01
CA ASP A 144 -10.35 14.92 -24.29
C ASP A 144 -10.62 13.89 -25.40
#